data_AF-A0A0F9LUH7-F1
#
_entry.id   AF-A0A0F9LUH7-F1
#
_cell.length_a   1.000
_cell.length_b   1.000
_cell.length_c   1.000
_cell.angle_alpha   90.00
_cell.angle_beta   90.00
_cell.angle_gamma   90.00
#
_symmetry.space_group_name_H-M   'P 1'
#
loop_
_entity.id
_entity.type
_entity.pdbx_description
1 polymer ?
#
loop_
_entity_poly.entity_id
_entity_poly.type
_entity_poly.pdbx_seq_one_letter_code
_entity_poly.pdbx_strand_id
1 'polypeptide(L)' 'MNIKTLYVVIAEAERFLRIAKEAKAWEAKSEFPFYGSKQTAATRRASMDLTRALAVLRKW' A
#
# COMPACT_ATOMS: atom_id res chain seq x y z
N MET A 1 1.29 22.85 2.44
CA MET A 1 1.76 21.59 1.81
C MET A 1 3.26 21.65 1.51
N ASN A 2 4.05 20.69 2.01
CA ASN A 2 5.51 20.66 1.84
C ASN A 2 5.93 19.71 0.69
N ILE A 3 6.81 20.17 -0.21
CA ILE A 3 7.24 19.38 -1.38
C ILE A 3 8.00 18.10 -0.99
N LYS A 4 8.74 18.11 0.12
CA LYS A 4 9.40 16.91 0.65
C LYS A 4 8.38 15.86 1.09
N THR A 5 7.28 16.29 1.70
CA THR A 5 6.20 15.37 2.11
C THR A 5 5.45 14.79 0.92
N LEU A 6 5.37 15.54 -0.20
CA LEU A 6 4.78 15.04 -1.44
C LEU A 6 5.63 13.88 -2.02
N TYR A 7 6.95 14.00 -2.06
CA TYR A 7 7.83 12.92 -2.53
C TYR A 7 7.69 11.64 -1.70
N VAL A 8 7.58 11.76 -0.38
CA VAL A 8 7.34 10.61 0.51
C VAL A 8 6.00 9.94 0.19
N VAL A 9 4.95 10.73 -0.01
CA VAL A 9 3.62 10.19 -0.37
C VAL A 9 3.67 9.47 -1.73
N ILE A 10 4.36 10.03 -2.73
CA ILE A 10 4.52 9.39 -4.04
C ILE A 10 5.22 8.03 -3.88
N ALA A 11 6.34 7.99 -3.15
CA ALA A 11 7.08 6.74 -2.93
C ALA A 11 6.22 5.67 -2.22
N GLU A 12 5.45 6.04 -1.20
CA GLU A 12 4.55 5.10 -0.52
C GLU A 12 3.37 4.67 -1.40
N ALA A 13 2.85 5.56 -2.26
CA ALA A 13 1.78 5.24 -3.20
C ALA A 13 2.25 4.22 -4.25
N GLU A 14 3.44 4.41 -4.81
CA GLU A 14 4.06 3.47 -5.74
C GLU A 14 4.32 2.12 -5.07
N ARG A 15 4.84 2.13 -3.83
CA ARG A 15 5.06 0.91 -3.04
C ARG A 15 3.76 0.15 -2.80
N PHE A 16 2.69 0.87 -2.42
CA PHE A 16 1.36 0.28 -2.23
C PHE A 16 0.84 -0.34 -3.53
N LEU A 17 0.90 0.38 -4.65
CA LEU A 17 0.42 -0.12 -5.94
C LEU A 17 1.15 -1.38 -6.37
N ARG A 18 2.48 -1.45 -6.18
CA ARG A 18 3.26 -2.65 -6.49
C ARG A 18 2.78 -3.85 -5.66
N ILE A 19 2.68 -3.69 -4.34
CA ILE A 19 2.28 -4.78 -3.43
C ILE A 19 0.82 -5.20 -3.67
N ALA A 20 -0.08 -4.26 -3.93
CA ALA A 20 -1.47 -4.55 -4.25
C ALA A 20 -1.62 -5.36 -5.54
N LYS A 21 -0.80 -5.06 -6.57
CA LYS A 21 -0.75 -5.85 -7.81
C LYS A 21 -0.23 -7.27 -7.55
N GLU A 22 0.79 -7.42 -6.71
CA GLU A 22 1.31 -8.74 -6.30
C GLU A 22 0.24 -9.55 -5.54
N ALA A 23 -0.50 -8.93 -4.63
CA ALA A 23 -1.59 -9.58 -3.91
C ALA A 23 -2.73 -10.00 -4.84
N LYS A 24 -3.12 -9.15 -5.78
CA LYS A 24 -4.13 -9.48 -6.80
C LYS A 24 -3.68 -10.64 -7.69
N ALA A 25 -2.41 -10.65 -8.10
CA ALA A 25 -1.84 -11.73 -8.91
C ALA A 25 -1.76 -13.05 -8.13
N TRP A 26 -1.50 -12.99 -6.82
CA TRP A 26 -1.54 -14.16 -5.95
C TRP A 26 -2.97 -14.67 -5.75
N GLU A 27 -3.92 -13.77 -5.50
CA GLU A 27 -5.34 -14.10 -5.34
C GLU A 27 -5.88 -14.87 -6.56
N ALA A 28 -5.57 -14.41 -7.77
CA ALA A 28 -5.97 -15.05 -9.02
C ALA A 28 -5.43 -16.48 -9.21
N LYS A 29 -4.39 -16.87 -8.45
CA LYS A 29 -3.75 -18.20 -8.50
C LYS A 29 -4.06 -19.05 -7.27
N SER A 30 -4.69 -18.48 -6.25
CA SER A 30 -4.92 -19.16 -4.98
C SER A 30 -6.21 -19.97 -5.05
N GLU A 31 -6.16 -21.21 -4.60
CA GLU A 31 -7.33 -22.08 -4.41
C GLU A 31 -8.20 -21.60 -3.22
N PHE A 32 -7.62 -20.80 -2.31
CA PHE A 32 -8.27 -20.26 -1.11
C PHE A 32 -8.04 -18.74 -0.98
N PRO A 33 -8.59 -17.92 -1.89
CA PRO A 33 -8.32 -16.47 -1.92
C PRO A 33 -8.85 -15.70 -0.70
N PHE A 34 -9.85 -16.25 -0.01
CA PHE A 34 -10.49 -15.62 1.15
C PHE A 34 -9.76 -15.87 2.47
N TYR A 35 -8.81 -16.81 2.51
CA TYR A 35 -7.95 -17.03 3.66
C TYR A 35 -6.76 -16.06 3.58
N GLY A 36 -6.56 -15.27 4.63
CA GLY A 36 -5.48 -14.28 4.69
C GLY A 36 -4.13 -14.86 4.28
N SER A 37 -3.35 -14.09 3.51
CA SER A 37 -2.08 -14.52 2.95
C SER A 37 -0.99 -13.51 3.28
N LYS A 38 0.28 -13.90 3.07
CA LYS A 38 1.42 -13.00 3.27
C LYS A 38 1.28 -11.74 2.39
N GLN A 39 0.73 -11.90 1.19
CA GLN A 39 0.53 -10.84 0.22
C GLN A 39 -0.60 -9.89 0.64
N THR A 40 -1.73 -10.41 1.13
CA THR A 40 -2.83 -9.55 1.62
C THR A 40 -2.43 -8.84 2.92
N ALA A 41 -1.68 -9.50 3.81
CA ALA A 41 -1.11 -8.87 5.00
C ALA A 41 -0.10 -7.75 4.66
N ALA A 42 0.77 -7.98 3.67
CA ALA A 42 1.71 -6.96 3.18
C ALA A 42 0.97 -5.77 2.55
N THR A 43 -0.08 -6.02 1.76
CA THR A 43 -0.93 -4.97 1.16
C THR A 43 -1.60 -4.14 2.25
N ARG A 44 -2.12 -4.78 3.29
CA ARG A 44 -2.71 -4.08 4.44
C ARG A 44 -1.69 -3.18 5.13
N ARG A 45 -0.46 -3.66 5.38
CA ARG A 45 0.61 -2.82 5.95
C ARG A 45 0.94 -1.63 5.05
N ALA A 46 1.14 -1.86 3.76
CA ALA A 46 1.43 -0.79 2.80
C ALA A 46 0.31 0.28 2.74
N SER A 47 -0.96 -0.13 2.86
CA SER A 47 -2.07 0.83 2.94
C SER A 47 -2.03 1.70 4.20
N MET A 48 -1.61 1.15 5.34
CA MET A 48 -1.46 1.90 6.59
C MET A 48 -0.30 2.90 6.52
N ASP A 49 0.80 2.55 5.87
CA ASP A 49 1.94 3.46 5.69
C ASP A 49 1.59 4.61 4.73
N LEU A 50 0.88 4.32 3.62
CA LEU A 50 0.38 5.35 2.71
C LEU A 50 -0.59 6.32 3.41
N THR A 51 -1.53 5.80 4.20
CA THR A 51 -2.48 6.65 4.95
C THR A 51 -1.79 7.53 5.98
N ARG A 52 -0.74 7.04 6.64
CA ARG A 52 0.12 7.86 7.52
C ARG A 52 0.82 8.98 6.74
N ALA A 53 1.42 8.67 5.59
CA ALA A 53 2.09 9.67 4.76
C ALA A 53 1.10 10.74 4.25
N LEU A 54 -0.09 10.35 3.80
CA LEU A 54 -1.16 11.26 3.38
C LEU A 54 -1.67 12.13 4.53
N ALA A 55 -1.77 11.59 5.74
CA ALA A 55 -2.15 12.37 6.92
C ALA A 55 -1.12 13.45 7.24
N VAL A 56 0.18 13.16 7.08
CA VAL A 56 1.24 14.18 7.20
C VAL A 56 1.07 15.23 6.13
N LEU A 57 0.91 14.86 4.85
CA LEU A 57 0.75 15.80 3.74
C LEU A 57 -0.41 16.81 3.96
N ARG A 58 -1.54 16.35 4.51
CA ARG A 58 -2.74 17.17 4.76
C ARG A 58 -2.60 18.17 5.92
N LYS A 59 -1.70 17.92 6.87
CA LYS A 59 -1.54 18.77 8.06
C LYS A 59 -0.74 20.04 7.77
N TRP A 60 -0.08 20.13 6.62
CA TRP A 60 0.82 21.23 6.25
C TRP A 60 0.27 22.11 5.14
#